data_AF-V3YWU6-F1
#
_entry.id   AF-V3YWU6-F1
#
_cell.length_a   1.000
_cell.length_b   1.000
_cell.length_c   1.000
_cell.angle_alpha   90.00
_cell.angle_beta   90.00
_cell.angle_gamma   90.00
#
_symmetry.space_group_name_H-M   'P 1'
#
loop_
_entity.id
_entity.type
_entity.pdbx_description
1 polymer ?
#
loop_
_entity_poly.entity_id
_entity_poly.type
_entity_poly.pdbx_seq_one_letter_code
_entity_poly.pdbx_strand_id
1 'polypeptide(L)'
;NKLKTYAQTEYFETETRYRLSRPMILDLCRTFQTAPARPTARSCAFPVSFQIMVALRFYATGSFQMVNADVHNISRPSVSKITRDVTACLKRVCNDYIKMPTDQTGLRNIMRGFHEKTDIPSVVGAIDGTHIRIKAPTEDKHLYINRKATILLMFKQFSIQI
;
A
#
# COMPACT_ATOMS: atom_id res chain seq x y z
N ASN A 1 -27.67 -21.74 -3.56
CA ASN A 1 -26.46 -21.47 -2.74
C ASN A 1 -25.17 -21.43 -3.60
N LYS A 2 -25.18 -20.70 -4.74
CA LYS A 2 -24.01 -20.50 -5.62
C LYS A 2 -23.57 -19.03 -5.65
N LEU A 3 -24.53 -18.10 -5.50
CA LEU A 3 -24.30 -16.66 -5.44
C LEU A 3 -23.40 -16.23 -4.27
N LYS A 4 -23.51 -16.90 -3.10
CA LYS A 4 -22.62 -16.65 -1.96
C LYS A 4 -21.18 -17.06 -2.25
N THR A 5 -20.98 -18.20 -2.92
CA THR A 5 -19.66 -18.69 -3.32
C THR A 5 -19.00 -17.78 -4.36
N TYR A 6 -19.75 -17.33 -5.38
CA TYR A 6 -19.24 -16.40 -6.40
C TYR A 6 -18.81 -15.06 -5.81
N ALA A 7 -19.64 -14.45 -4.97
CA ALA A 7 -19.29 -13.20 -4.31
C ALA A 7 -18.00 -13.37 -3.48
N GLN A 8 -17.90 -14.46 -2.72
CA GLN A 8 -16.74 -14.75 -1.86
C GLN A 8 -15.45 -14.98 -2.67
N THR A 9 -15.53 -15.63 -3.83
CA THR A 9 -14.40 -15.76 -4.78
C THR A 9 -13.99 -14.40 -5.35
N GLU A 10 -14.95 -13.54 -5.73
CA GLU A 10 -14.66 -12.20 -6.25
C GLU A 10 -14.05 -11.29 -5.17
N TYR A 11 -14.52 -11.37 -3.92
CA TYR A 11 -13.93 -10.67 -2.76
C TYR A 11 -12.47 -11.08 -2.55
N PHE A 12 -12.20 -12.39 -2.50
CA PHE A 12 -10.85 -12.93 -2.32
C PHE A 12 -9.92 -12.54 -3.47
N GLU A 13 -10.42 -12.52 -4.70
CA GLU A 13 -9.66 -12.11 -5.88
C GLU A 13 -9.29 -10.62 -5.85
N THR A 14 -10.16 -9.75 -5.33
CA THR A 14 -9.83 -8.33 -5.17
C THR A 14 -8.76 -8.08 -4.12
N GLU A 15 -8.85 -8.72 -2.95
CA GLU A 15 -7.86 -8.55 -1.88
C GLU A 15 -6.50 -9.13 -2.24
N THR A 16 -6.47 -10.26 -2.94
CA THR A 16 -5.20 -10.85 -3.42
C THR A 16 -4.55 -10.00 -4.51
N ARG A 17 -5.34 -9.42 -5.44
CA ARG A 17 -4.81 -8.66 -6.58
C ARG A 17 -4.49 -7.20 -6.27
N TYR A 18 -5.20 -6.58 -5.33
CA TYR A 18 -5.16 -5.15 -5.05
C TYR A 18 -4.90 -4.79 -3.57
N ARG A 19 -4.82 -5.78 -2.66
CA ARG A 19 -4.62 -5.60 -1.21
C ARG A 19 -5.69 -4.75 -0.50
N LEU A 20 -6.81 -4.50 -1.17
CA LEU A 20 -7.97 -3.81 -0.61
C LEU A 20 -9.25 -4.54 -1.01
N SER A 21 -10.23 -4.50 -0.11
CA SER A 21 -11.54 -5.06 -0.38
C SER A 21 -12.32 -4.19 -1.38
N ARG A 22 -13.19 -4.83 -2.18
CA ARG A 22 -14.04 -4.11 -3.15
C ARG A 22 -14.80 -2.91 -2.55
N PRO A 23 -15.41 -2.98 -1.35
CA PRO A 23 -16.09 -1.83 -0.75
C PRO A 23 -15.16 -0.64 -0.51
N MET A 24 -13.92 -0.88 -0.06
CA MET A 24 -12.92 0.18 0.12
C MET A 24 -12.48 0.79 -1.20
N ILE A 25 -12.32 -0.02 -2.25
CA ILE A 25 -11.98 0.49 -3.59
C ILE A 25 -13.10 1.40 -4.12
N LEU A 26 -14.36 0.98 -3.95
CA LEU A 26 -15.52 1.80 -4.32
C LEU A 26 -15.60 3.08 -3.49
N ASP A 27 -15.24 3.00 -2.21
CA ASP A 27 -15.18 4.16 -1.32
C ASP A 27 -14.13 5.17 -1.80
N LEU A 28 -12.92 4.72 -2.09
CA LEU A 28 -11.87 5.54 -2.69
C LEU A 28 -12.35 6.16 -4.01
N CYS A 29 -13.05 5.41 -4.86
CA CYS A 29 -13.60 5.95 -6.11
C CYS A 29 -14.60 7.08 -5.87
N ARG A 30 -15.42 6.99 -4.82
CA ARG A 30 -16.36 8.05 -4.41
C ARG A 30 -15.62 9.27 -3.86
N THR A 31 -14.67 9.04 -2.95
CA THR A 31 -13.83 10.09 -2.36
C THR A 31 -13.02 10.86 -3.41
N PHE A 32 -12.64 10.20 -4.50
CA PHE A 32 -11.80 10.73 -5.57
C PHE A 32 -12.57 11.15 -6.83
N GLN A 33 -13.91 11.28 -6.78
CA GLN A 33 -14.74 11.62 -7.95
C GLN A 33 -14.27 12.87 -8.70
N THR A 34 -13.70 13.86 -8.00
CA THR A 34 -13.18 15.11 -8.58
C THR A 34 -11.65 15.17 -8.65
N ALA A 35 -10.94 14.17 -8.13
CA ALA A 35 -9.48 14.15 -8.02
C ALA A 35 -9.00 12.70 -7.97
N PRO A 36 -8.28 12.17 -8.98
CA PRO A 36 -7.44 12.91 -9.92
C PRO A 36 -8.18 13.31 -11.22
N ALA A 37 -8.92 14.44 -11.18
CA ALA A 37 -9.38 15.12 -12.38
C ALA A 37 -8.21 15.85 -13.01
N ARG A 38 -8.14 15.76 -14.33
CA ARG A 38 -7.19 16.51 -15.13
C ARG A 38 -8.00 17.41 -16.06
N PRO A 39 -7.81 18.74 -16.05
CA PRO A 39 -8.12 19.55 -17.21
C PRO A 39 -7.06 19.20 -18.27
N THR A 40 -7.35 18.24 -19.13
CA THR A 40 -6.55 18.01 -20.33
C THR A 40 -7.28 18.59 -21.53
N ALA A 41 -6.63 19.45 -22.31
CA ALA A 41 -7.10 19.88 -23.63
C ALA A 41 -7.12 18.74 -24.68
N ARG A 42 -6.85 17.49 -24.26
CA ARG A 42 -6.90 16.28 -25.07
C ARG A 42 -7.94 15.33 -24.47
N SER A 43 -8.95 14.95 -25.26
CA SER A 43 -10.23 14.36 -24.85
C SER A 43 -10.22 12.93 -24.28
N CYS A 44 -9.18 12.47 -23.60
CA CYS A 44 -9.09 11.08 -23.10
C CYS A 44 -8.45 10.96 -21.71
N ALA A 45 -9.09 11.52 -20.69
CA ALA A 45 -8.72 11.24 -19.30
C ALA A 45 -9.27 9.86 -18.88
N PHE A 46 -8.41 9.00 -18.33
CA PHE A 46 -8.86 7.72 -17.78
C PHE A 46 -9.89 7.93 -16.65
N PRO A 47 -10.93 7.07 -16.55
CA PRO A 47 -11.86 7.12 -15.42
C PRO A 47 -11.14 6.99 -14.08
N VAL A 48 -11.65 7.63 -13.03
CA VAL A 48 -11.08 7.59 -11.67
C VAL A 48 -10.91 6.15 -11.18
N SER A 49 -11.91 5.29 -11.41
CA SER A 49 -11.86 3.88 -11.05
C SER A 49 -10.70 3.14 -11.72
N PHE A 50 -10.44 3.41 -13.01
CA PHE A 50 -9.31 2.83 -13.72
C PHE A 50 -7.97 3.31 -13.15
N GLN A 51 -7.85 4.61 -12.86
CA GLN A 51 -6.65 5.18 -12.25
C GLN A 51 -6.35 4.55 -10.89
N ILE A 52 -7.38 4.37 -10.05
CA ILE A 52 -7.27 3.71 -8.74
C ILE A 52 -6.83 2.25 -8.92
N MET A 53 -7.45 1.48 -9.82
CA MET A 53 -7.07 0.08 -10.04
C MET A 53 -5.61 -0.06 -10.47
N VAL A 54 -5.13 0.78 -11.39
CA VAL A 54 -3.72 0.77 -11.85
C VAL A 54 -2.77 1.06 -10.69
N ALA A 55 -3.07 2.08 -9.88
CA ALA A 55 -2.23 2.44 -8.73
C ALA A 55 -2.24 1.34 -7.66
N LEU A 56 -3.40 0.81 -7.30
CA LEU A 56 -3.53 -0.26 -6.31
C LEU A 56 -2.81 -1.53 -6.76
N ARG A 57 -2.90 -1.89 -8.06
CA ARG A 57 -2.17 -3.04 -8.60
C ARG A 57 -0.66 -2.88 -8.46
N PHE A 58 -0.16 -1.67 -8.69
CA PHE A 58 1.25 -1.35 -8.49
C PHE A 58 1.67 -1.53 -7.02
N TYR A 59 0.91 -0.98 -6.07
CA TYR A 59 1.21 -1.13 -4.64
C TYR A 59 1.11 -2.57 -4.14
N ALA A 60 0.10 -3.30 -4.60
CA ALA A 60 -0.16 -4.67 -4.19
C ALA A 60 0.94 -5.65 -4.59
N THR A 61 1.54 -5.42 -5.76
CA THR A 61 2.55 -6.31 -6.36
C THR A 61 3.98 -5.84 -6.12
N GLY A 62 4.21 -4.53 -5.95
CA GLY A 62 5.55 -3.95 -5.93
C GLY A 62 6.34 -4.21 -7.23
N SER A 63 5.65 -4.58 -8.32
CA SER A 63 6.27 -4.97 -9.59
C SER A 63 6.74 -3.77 -10.40
N PHE A 64 7.48 -4.01 -11.47
CA PHE A 64 7.91 -2.97 -12.39
C PHE A 64 6.71 -2.29 -13.06
N GLN A 65 6.80 -0.97 -13.27
CA GLN A 65 5.75 -0.21 -13.96
C GLN A 65 5.45 -0.74 -15.36
N MET A 66 6.43 -1.36 -16.03
CA MET A 66 6.26 -1.99 -17.34
C MET A 66 5.28 -3.17 -17.27
N VAL A 67 5.45 -4.07 -16.30
CA VAL A 67 4.55 -5.20 -16.08
C VAL A 67 3.13 -4.72 -15.78
N ASN A 68 3.00 -3.65 -14.98
CA ASN A 68 1.69 -3.07 -14.69
C ASN A 68 1.06 -2.39 -15.93
N ALA A 69 1.89 -1.79 -16.79
CA ALA A 69 1.46 -1.22 -18.06
C ALA A 69 0.91 -2.31 -19.00
N ASP A 70 1.59 -3.45 -19.10
CA ASP A 70 1.17 -4.59 -19.93
C ASP A 70 -0.17 -5.16 -19.42
N VAL A 71 -0.31 -5.35 -18.11
CA VAL A 71 -1.57 -5.84 -17.49
C VAL A 71 -2.76 -4.94 -17.80
N HIS A 72 -2.55 -3.63 -17.88
CA HIS A 72 -3.61 -2.65 -18.10
C HIS A 72 -3.68 -2.12 -19.54
N ASN A 73 -2.82 -2.61 -20.45
CA ASN A 73 -2.69 -2.16 -21.83
C ASN A 73 -2.51 -0.64 -21.97
N ILE A 74 -1.64 -0.03 -21.15
CA ILE A 74 -1.32 1.40 -21.19
C ILE A 74 0.19 1.64 -21.23
N SER A 75 0.60 2.85 -21.58
CA SER A 75 2.03 3.20 -21.56
C SER A 75 2.61 3.21 -20.15
N ARG A 76 3.88 2.80 -19.99
CA ARG A 76 4.62 2.95 -18.72
C ARG A 76 4.57 4.40 -18.16
N PRO A 77 4.74 5.46 -18.97
CA PRO A 77 4.54 6.84 -18.48
C PRO A 77 3.15 7.09 -17.90
N SER A 78 2.10 6.50 -18.49
CA SER A 78 0.73 6.59 -17.96
C SER A 78 0.64 5.95 -16.57
N VAL A 79 1.21 4.76 -16.36
CA VAL A 79 1.28 4.11 -15.04
C VAL A 79 1.97 5.02 -14.04
N SER A 80 3.18 5.50 -14.37
CA SER A 80 3.95 6.38 -13.47
C SER A 80 3.17 7.63 -13.07
N LYS A 81 2.45 8.23 -14.02
CA LYS A 81 1.65 9.43 -13.78
C LYS A 81 0.46 9.12 -12.89
N ILE A 82 -0.29 8.05 -13.19
CA ILE A 82 -1.44 7.59 -12.41
C ILE A 82 -1.02 7.27 -10.97
N THR A 83 0.04 6.48 -10.77
CA THR A 83 0.54 6.13 -9.44
C THR A 83 0.84 7.37 -8.62
N ARG A 84 1.53 8.36 -9.20
CA ARG A 84 1.84 9.62 -8.51
C ARG A 84 0.58 10.40 -8.13
N ASP A 85 -0.34 10.57 -9.07
CA ASP A 85 -1.56 11.36 -8.87
C ASP A 85 -2.47 10.71 -7.80
N VAL A 86 -2.65 9.39 -7.86
CA VAL A 86 -3.40 8.62 -6.85
C VAL A 86 -2.69 8.65 -5.50
N THR A 87 -1.36 8.54 -5.45
CA THR A 87 -0.59 8.69 -4.20
C THR A 87 -0.87 10.05 -3.56
N ALA A 88 -0.88 11.13 -4.34
CA ALA A 88 -1.16 12.46 -3.83
C ALA A 88 -2.58 12.57 -3.25
N CYS A 89 -3.56 11.92 -3.86
CA CYS A 89 -4.93 11.87 -3.35
C CYS A 89 -5.02 11.05 -2.05
N LEU A 90 -4.38 9.88 -2.00
CA LEU A 90 -4.30 9.05 -0.80
C LEU A 90 -3.64 9.78 0.38
N LYS A 91 -2.61 10.58 0.13
CA LYS A 91 -1.98 11.41 1.18
C LYS A 91 -2.93 12.41 1.83
N ARG A 92 -3.91 12.95 1.07
CA ARG A 92 -4.87 13.93 1.61
C ARG A 92 -5.86 13.29 2.59
N VAL A 93 -6.21 12.02 2.37
CA VAL A 93 -7.16 11.28 3.20
C VAL A 93 -6.46 10.33 4.18
N CYS A 94 -5.13 10.26 4.21
CA CYS A 94 -4.42 9.26 5.02
C CYS A 94 -4.76 9.38 6.50
N ASN A 95 -4.95 10.61 7.00
CA ASN A 95 -5.28 10.86 8.39
C ASN A 95 -6.69 10.37 8.76
N ASP A 96 -7.58 10.13 7.81
CA ASP A 96 -8.92 9.60 8.08
C ASP A 96 -8.89 8.09 8.32
N TYR A 97 -7.96 7.39 7.67
CA TYR A 97 -7.83 5.92 7.74
C TYR A 97 -6.71 5.44 8.67
N ILE A 98 -5.63 6.22 8.81
CA ILE A 98 -4.47 5.88 9.65
C ILE A 98 -4.52 6.76 10.90
N LYS A 99 -5.04 6.19 11.98
CA LYS A 99 -5.11 6.87 13.29
C LYS A 99 -4.02 6.32 14.20
N MET A 100 -3.17 7.22 14.70
CA MET A 100 -2.25 6.92 15.78
C MET A 100 -2.87 7.35 17.11
N PRO A 101 -2.65 6.62 18.21
CA PRO A 101 -3.05 7.05 19.54
C PRO A 101 -2.37 8.40 19.87
N THR A 102 -3.15 9.39 20.26
CA THR A 102 -2.63 10.71 20.67
C THR A 102 -2.70 10.93 22.17
N ASP A 103 -3.58 10.19 22.86
CA ASP A 103 -3.73 10.27 24.30
C ASP A 103 -2.76 9.32 25.02
N GLN A 104 -2.25 9.75 26.18
CA GLN A 104 -1.29 8.97 26.97
C GLN A 104 -1.87 7.63 27.43
N THR A 105 -3.18 7.57 27.71
CA THR A 105 -3.86 6.34 28.13
C THR A 105 -3.88 5.32 27.00
N GLY A 106 -4.23 5.73 25.78
CA GLY A 106 -4.24 4.92 24.57
C GLY A 106 -2.85 4.40 24.21
N LEU A 107 -1.83 5.27 24.28
CA LEU A 107 -0.43 4.88 24.11
C LEU A 107 -0.03 3.80 25.12
N ARG A 108 -0.30 4.00 26.42
CA ARG A 108 0.05 3.04 27.48
C ARG A 108 -0.66 1.71 27.29
N ASN A 109 -1.91 1.73 26.86
CA ASN A 109 -2.68 0.51 26.57
C ASN A 109 -2.09 -0.28 25.40
N ILE A 110 -1.67 0.40 24.33
CA ILE A 110 -1.04 -0.24 23.17
C ILE A 110 0.33 -0.83 23.56
N MET A 111 1.17 -0.05 24.25
CA MET A 111 2.47 -0.52 24.74
C MET A 111 2.34 -1.77 25.61
N ARG A 112 1.39 -1.77 26.56
CA ARG A 112 1.11 -2.94 27.40
C ARG A 112 0.68 -4.14 26.55
N GLY A 113 -0.24 -3.95 25.60
CA GLY A 113 -0.73 -5.05 24.76
C GLY A 113 0.33 -5.65 23.83
N PHE A 114 1.31 -4.87 23.37
CA PHE A 114 2.47 -5.41 22.64
C PHE A 114 3.44 -6.14 23.55
N HIS A 115 3.74 -5.57 24.72
CA HIS A 115 4.63 -6.19 25.69
C HIS A 115 4.11 -7.56 26.14
N GLU A 116 2.81 -7.66 26.47
CA GLU A 116 2.16 -8.93 26.85
C GLU A 116 2.22 -10.02 25.76
N LYS A 117 2.33 -9.64 24.48
CA LYS A 117 2.33 -10.59 23.35
C LYS A 117 3.72 -10.91 22.80
N THR A 118 4.68 -10.03 22.98
CA THR A 118 5.97 -10.08 22.27
C THR A 118 7.19 -9.90 23.17
N ASP A 119 6.99 -9.52 24.43
CA ASP A 119 8.04 -9.11 25.38
C ASP A 119 8.89 -7.92 24.90
N ILE A 120 8.41 -7.18 23.89
CA ILE A 120 9.07 -5.96 23.39
C ILE A 120 8.46 -4.75 24.10
N PRO A 121 9.23 -4.00 24.92
CA PRO A 121 8.72 -2.82 25.60
C PRO A 121 8.55 -1.63 24.66
N SER A 122 7.66 -0.71 25.03
CA SER A 122 7.49 0.60 24.39
C SER A 122 7.10 0.56 22.90
N VAL A 123 6.41 -0.48 22.44
CA VAL A 123 5.88 -0.58 21.07
C VAL A 123 4.53 0.13 20.97
N VAL A 124 4.45 1.16 20.14
CA VAL A 124 3.22 1.96 19.91
C VAL A 124 2.48 1.58 18.63
N GLY A 125 3.04 0.67 17.85
CA GLY A 125 2.47 0.18 16.59
C GLY A 125 3.46 -0.71 15.85
N ALA A 126 2.97 -1.45 14.87
CA ALA A 126 3.78 -2.28 14.00
C ALA A 126 3.34 -2.08 12.55
N ILE A 127 4.32 -1.96 11.64
CA ILE A 127 4.11 -1.89 10.21
C ILE A 127 4.83 -3.10 9.61
N ASP A 128 4.16 -3.88 8.76
CA ASP A 128 4.81 -5.00 8.09
C ASP A 128 5.91 -4.48 7.15
N GLY A 129 7.10 -5.05 7.28
CA GLY A 129 8.29 -4.59 6.58
C GLY A 129 8.36 -5.13 5.16
N THR A 130 8.45 -4.26 4.16
CA THR A 130 8.78 -4.69 2.79
C THR A 130 10.28 -4.86 2.63
N HIS A 131 10.70 -6.06 2.22
CA HIS A 131 12.09 -6.32 1.86
C HIS A 131 12.33 -5.99 0.39
N ILE A 132 13.17 -4.99 0.10
CA ILE A 132 13.49 -4.59 -1.28
C ILE A 132 14.85 -5.15 -1.64
N ARG A 133 14.93 -5.88 -2.78
CA ARG A 133 16.22 -6.41 -3.26
C ARG A 133 17.12 -5.26 -3.66
N ILE A 134 18.32 -5.26 -3.10
CA ILE A 134 19.36 -4.30 -3.44
C ILE A 134 20.58 -5.04 -4.00
N LYS A 135 21.40 -4.32 -4.76
CA LYS A 135 22.76 -4.78 -5.02
C LYS A 135 23.52 -4.79 -3.69
N ALA A 136 24.31 -5.83 -3.46
CA ALA A 136 25.18 -5.93 -2.29
C ALA A 136 26.01 -4.65 -2.13
N PRO A 137 25.92 -3.94 -0.98
CA PRO A 137 26.93 -2.95 -0.67
C PRO A 137 28.28 -3.64 -0.49
N THR A 138 29.35 -2.90 -0.80
CA THR A 138 30.73 -3.39 -0.74
C THR A 138 31.17 -3.62 0.70
N GLU A 139 30.73 -2.75 1.61
CA GLU A 139 30.96 -2.82 3.05
C GLU A 139 29.73 -3.38 3.76
N ASP A 140 29.94 -4.07 4.88
CA ASP A 140 28.90 -4.60 5.76
C ASP A 140 27.78 -5.39 5.08
N LYS A 141 28.10 -6.08 3.99
CA LYS A 141 27.16 -6.91 3.19
C LYS A 141 26.28 -7.82 4.06
N HIS A 142 26.84 -8.35 5.14
CA HIS A 142 26.15 -9.24 6.08
C HIS A 142 24.94 -8.59 6.77
N LEU A 143 24.93 -7.26 6.97
CA LEU A 143 23.81 -6.52 7.55
C LEU A 143 22.57 -6.48 6.65
N TYR A 144 22.73 -6.76 5.37
CA TYR A 144 21.67 -6.70 4.36
C TYR A 144 21.17 -8.08 3.95
N ILE A 145 21.63 -9.16 4.59
CA ILE A 145 21.20 -10.52 4.27
C ILE A 145 19.99 -10.88 5.15
N ASN A 146 18.88 -11.29 4.53
CA ASN A 146 17.73 -11.79 5.29
C ASN A 146 17.89 -13.27 5.67
N ARG A 147 16.95 -13.80 6.46
CA ARG A 147 16.87 -15.23 6.83
C ARG A 147 16.87 -16.21 5.63
N LYS A 148 16.50 -15.74 4.43
CA LYS A 148 16.50 -16.52 3.18
C LYS A 148 17.80 -16.33 2.36
N ALA A 149 18.88 -15.87 2.98
CA ALA A 149 20.17 -15.62 2.36
C ALA A 149 20.14 -14.66 1.14
N THR A 150 19.11 -13.81 1.05
CA THR A 150 18.96 -12.83 -0.03
C THR A 150 19.32 -11.44 0.48
N ILE A 151 20.03 -10.67 -0.35
CA ILE A 151 20.43 -9.30 -0.02
C ILE A 151 19.25 -8.35 -0.25
N LEU A 152 18.75 -7.76 0.83
CA LEU A 152 17.57 -6.93 0.86
C LEU A 152 17.80 -5.74 1.81
N LEU A 153 17.32 -4.57 1.41
CA LEU A 153 17.06 -3.48 2.35
C LEU A 153 15.69 -3.73 2.98
N MET A 154 15.65 -3.92 4.30
CA MET A 154 14.39 -3.73 5.02
C MET A 154 14.17 -2.23 5.17
N PHE A 155 13.05 -1.72 4.65
CA PHE A 155 12.50 -0.49 5.20
C PHE A 155 11.98 -0.81 6.60
N LYS A 156 12.87 -0.77 7.59
CA LYS A 156 12.49 -0.61 8.99
C LYS A 156 11.91 0.79 9.10
N GLN A 157 10.60 0.94 8.92
CA GLN A 157 9.96 2.11 9.50
C GLN A 157 10.08 1.91 11.01
N PHE A 158 10.94 2.74 11.59
CA PHE A 158 11.33 2.76 12.98
C PHE A 158 10.13 2.46 13.88
N SER A 159 10.37 1.65 14.91
CA SER A 159 9.66 1.81 16.16
C SER A 159 9.76 3.29 16.50
N ILE A 160 8.66 4.04 16.39
CA ILE A 160 8.64 5.43 16.80
C ILE A 160 8.71 5.39 18.32
N GLN A 161 9.93 5.35 18.85
CA GLN A 161 10.17 5.77 20.21
C GLN A 161 10.06 7.29 20.17
N ILE A 162 8.95 7.80 20.70
CA ILE A 162 8.80 9.22 21.03
C ILE A 162 9.61 9.48 22.29
#